data_AF-A0A3B8J9Z5-F1
#
_entry.id   AF-A0A3B8J9Z5-F1
#
_cell.length_a   1.000
_cell.length_b   1.000
_cell.length_c   1.000
_cell.angle_alpha   90.00
_cell.angle_beta   90.00
_cell.angle_gamma   90.00
#
_symmetry.space_group_name_H-M   'P 1'
#
loop_
_entity.id
_entity.type
_entity.pdbx_description
1 polymer ?
#
loop_
_entity_poly.entity_id
_entity_poly.type
_entity_poly.pdbx_seq_one_letter_code
_entity_poly.pdbx_strand_id
1 'polypeptide(L)'
;MLIVTATAGCAPTGGQTSTQQPSTGSTDTGKTETPTTTAKPVELRVEVFDRGTPGQTPVDNNYWTKWIQENFGDPNNIKVTFVPCPRSQEVDTLNVWMATGDAPDICLTYDVATVYNYYKEGGLSDLTDALNQYGAQLKQYLGDDLLSYGLYGGRQYAIIAKRVIQANTGTFIRKDWLEKLGLPIPDTTDEFYQTLKAFKLS
;
A
#
# COMPACT_ATOMS: atom_id res chain seq x y z
N MET A 1 3.55 31.36 20.67
CA MET A 1 2.80 31.96 21.79
C MET A 1 2.41 33.38 21.39
N LEU A 2 1.24 33.51 20.76
CA LEU A 2 0.53 34.76 20.60
C LEU A 2 -0.93 34.41 20.86
N ILE A 3 -1.35 34.67 22.09
CA ILE A 3 -2.71 34.43 22.59
C ILE A 3 -3.46 35.74 22.34
N VAL A 4 -4.53 35.68 21.54
CA VAL A 4 -5.56 36.73 21.53
C VAL A 4 -6.89 36.03 21.78
N THR A 5 -7.30 36.09 23.04
CA THR A 5 -8.63 35.77 23.55
C THR A 5 -9.47 37.04 23.51
N ALA A 6 -10.69 36.98 23.00
CA ALA A 6 -11.71 38.00 23.23
C ALA A 6 -13.05 37.33 23.58
N THR A 7 -13.58 37.74 24.72
CA THR A 7 -14.70 37.17 25.47
C THR A 7 -16.04 37.84 25.16
N ALA A 8 -17.09 37.02 25.14
CA ALA A 8 -18.45 37.17 25.71
C ALA A 8 -19.21 38.52 25.66
N GLY A 9 -20.48 38.44 25.21
CA GLY A 9 -21.56 39.38 25.55
C GLY A 9 -22.92 38.66 25.61
N CYS A 10 -23.61 38.74 26.76
CA CYS A 10 -24.90 38.10 27.07
C CYS A 10 -26.14 38.96 26.73
N ALA A 11 -27.24 38.27 26.39
CA ALA A 11 -28.71 38.41 26.67
C ALA A 11 -29.29 39.74 27.27
N PRO A 12 -30.64 40.06 27.23
CA PRO A 12 -31.77 39.11 27.32
C PRO A 12 -33.18 39.47 26.72
N THR A 13 -34.08 38.46 26.77
CA THR A 13 -35.57 38.39 26.95
C THR A 13 -36.61 39.17 26.10
N GLY A 14 -37.56 38.39 25.57
CA GLY A 14 -38.96 38.76 25.22
C GLY A 14 -39.47 37.79 24.14
N GLY A 15 -40.46 36.91 24.30
CA GLY A 15 -41.70 36.95 25.09
C GLY A 15 -42.87 37.10 24.12
N GLN A 16 -43.31 36.01 23.47
CA GLN A 16 -44.65 35.95 22.84
C GLN A 16 -45.14 34.52 22.61
N THR A 17 -46.16 34.18 23.39
CA THR A 17 -47.03 33.01 23.29
C THR A 17 -48.03 33.24 22.16
N SER A 18 -48.24 32.25 21.29
CA SER A 18 -49.48 32.13 20.52
C SER A 18 -49.90 30.67 20.43
N THR A 19 -51.16 30.45 20.79
CA THR A 19 -51.93 29.22 20.97
C THR A 19 -52.27 28.53 19.66
N GLN A 20 -52.18 27.19 19.60
CA GLN A 20 -53.06 26.36 18.78
C GLN A 20 -53.43 25.03 19.47
N GLN A 21 -54.73 24.72 19.38
CA GLN A 21 -55.49 23.63 19.97
C GLN A 21 -55.31 22.29 19.20
N PRO A 22 -55.53 21.12 19.82
CA PRO A 22 -55.08 19.84 19.28
C PRO A 22 -56.09 19.17 18.34
N SER A 23 -55.62 18.45 17.32
CA SER A 23 -56.41 17.45 16.60
C SER A 23 -55.65 16.12 16.47
N THR A 24 -56.17 15.15 17.23
CA THR A 24 -56.44 13.75 16.86
C THR A 24 -55.55 13.07 15.84
N GLY A 25 -54.89 12.01 16.30
CA GLY A 25 -54.05 11.13 15.51
C GLY A 25 -54.79 10.37 14.41
N SER A 26 -53.98 9.95 13.44
CA SER A 26 -54.33 8.90 12.49
C SER A 26 -53.16 7.92 12.48
N THR A 27 -53.48 6.68 12.86
CA THR A 27 -52.62 5.51 12.74
C THR A 27 -52.34 5.27 11.26
N ASP A 28 -51.08 5.35 10.84
CA ASP A 28 -50.66 4.75 9.57
C ASP A 28 -49.69 3.60 9.83
N THR A 29 -50.13 2.47 9.30
CA THR A 29 -49.61 1.13 9.40
C THR A 29 -48.17 1.01 8.92
N GLY A 30 -47.37 0.30 9.72
CA GLY A 30 -45.98 0.01 9.44
C GLY A 30 -45.78 -0.64 8.08
N LYS A 31 -45.06 0.07 7.21
CA LYS A 31 -44.34 -0.53 6.10
C LYS A 31 -42.89 -0.69 6.57
N THR A 32 -42.52 -1.93 6.84
CA THR A 32 -41.12 -2.31 7.06
C THR A 32 -40.41 -2.15 5.72
N GLU A 33 -39.83 -0.98 5.49
CA GLU A 33 -38.82 -0.80 4.47
C GLU A 33 -37.49 -1.26 5.06
N THR A 34 -37.06 -2.45 4.66
CA THR A 34 -35.67 -2.88 4.81
C THR A 34 -34.80 -1.84 4.10
N PRO A 35 -33.90 -1.11 4.78
CA PRO A 35 -32.96 -0.26 4.07
C PRO A 35 -31.89 -1.19 3.50
N THR A 36 -32.07 -1.63 2.25
CA THR A 36 -30.95 -2.13 1.45
C THR A 36 -30.17 -0.92 0.95
N THR A 37 -29.63 -0.12 1.87
CA THR A 37 -28.58 0.82 1.52
C THR A 37 -27.30 0.01 1.47
N THR A 38 -26.98 -0.54 0.31
CA THR A 38 -25.63 -1.02 0.04
C THR A 38 -24.72 0.20 0.26
N ALA A 39 -24.04 0.23 1.41
CA ALA A 39 -23.14 1.32 1.75
C ALA A 39 -22.13 1.47 0.60
N LYS A 40 -21.85 2.71 0.18
CA LYS A 40 -20.88 2.97 -0.88
C LYS A 40 -19.56 2.24 -0.55
N PRO A 41 -18.93 1.57 -1.52
CA PRO A 41 -17.68 0.86 -1.27
C PRO A 41 -16.63 1.80 -0.67
N VAL A 42 -15.87 1.29 0.30
CA VAL A 42 -14.69 1.99 0.81
C VAL A 42 -13.60 1.91 -0.25
N GLU A 43 -12.93 3.01 -0.55
CA GLU A 43 -11.78 2.98 -1.47
C GLU A 43 -10.49 2.67 -0.70
N LEU A 44 -9.71 1.72 -1.20
CA LEU A 44 -8.38 1.36 -0.71
C LEU A 44 -7.38 1.60 -1.83
N ARG A 45 -6.45 2.53 -1.62
CA ARG A 45 -5.41 2.90 -2.57
C ARG A 45 -4.12 2.15 -2.26
N VAL A 46 -3.57 1.46 -3.26
CA VAL A 46 -2.36 0.64 -3.12
C VAL A 46 -1.33 1.05 -4.17
N GLU A 47 -0.13 1.41 -3.72
CA GLU A 47 0.99 1.70 -4.61
C GLU A 47 1.41 0.46 -5.42
N VAL A 48 1.70 0.65 -6.69
CA VAL A 48 2.35 -0.36 -7.55
C VAL A 48 3.51 0.23 -8.32
N PHE A 49 4.63 -0.49 -8.38
CA PHE A 49 5.79 -0.06 -9.16
C PHE A 49 5.51 -0.08 -10.66
N ASP A 50 5.77 1.04 -11.32
CA ASP A 50 5.86 1.14 -12.77
C ASP A 50 7.33 1.19 -13.21
N ARG A 51 7.72 0.24 -14.07
CA ARG A 51 9.07 0.19 -14.68
C ARG A 51 9.15 0.86 -16.05
N GLY A 52 8.05 1.39 -16.56
CA GLY A 52 7.98 2.01 -17.89
C GLY A 52 8.42 1.08 -19.02
N THR A 53 8.25 -0.24 -18.86
CA THR A 53 8.74 -1.21 -19.84
C THR A 53 7.85 -1.18 -21.10
N PRO A 54 8.39 -0.90 -22.29
CA PRO A 54 7.58 -0.85 -23.50
C PRO A 54 6.83 -2.15 -23.76
N GLY A 55 5.53 -2.06 -24.07
CA GLY A 55 4.67 -3.20 -24.33
C GLY A 55 4.20 -3.97 -23.10
N GLN A 56 4.55 -3.54 -21.88
CA GLN A 56 3.98 -4.12 -20.67
C GLN A 56 2.49 -3.77 -20.55
N THR A 57 1.69 -4.68 -19.99
CA THR A 57 0.31 -4.37 -19.57
C THR A 57 0.33 -3.27 -18.51
N PRO A 58 -0.66 -2.35 -18.47
CA PRO A 58 -0.75 -1.33 -17.41
C PRO A 58 -0.62 -1.95 -16.02
N VAL A 59 0.20 -1.36 -15.16
CA VAL A 59 0.50 -1.91 -13.83
C VAL A 59 -0.68 -1.78 -12.85
N ASP A 60 -1.57 -0.84 -13.11
CA ASP A 60 -2.80 -0.54 -12.38
C ASP A 60 -4.05 -1.25 -12.92
N ASN A 61 -4.03 -1.71 -14.16
CA ASN A 61 -5.16 -2.40 -14.79
C ASN A 61 -4.71 -3.63 -15.59
N ASN A 62 -4.56 -4.75 -14.89
CA ASN A 62 -4.16 -6.03 -15.46
C ASN A 62 -4.88 -7.20 -14.77
N TYR A 63 -4.51 -8.42 -15.14
CA TYR A 63 -5.08 -9.64 -14.58
C TYR A 63 -5.00 -9.67 -13.04
N TRP A 64 -3.86 -9.29 -12.45
CA TRP A 64 -3.66 -9.35 -11.00
C TRP A 64 -4.49 -8.30 -10.26
N THR A 65 -4.58 -7.07 -10.80
CA THR A 65 -5.37 -6.02 -10.15
C THR A 65 -6.86 -6.36 -10.16
N LYS A 66 -7.35 -6.95 -11.26
CA LYS A 66 -8.71 -7.49 -11.35
C LYS A 66 -8.93 -8.67 -10.42
N TRP A 67 -8.01 -9.62 -10.39
CA TRP A 67 -8.10 -10.77 -9.49
C TRP A 67 -8.16 -10.35 -8.02
N ILE A 68 -7.37 -9.35 -7.62
CA ILE A 68 -7.42 -8.77 -6.27
C ILE A 68 -8.78 -8.10 -6.01
N GLN A 69 -9.29 -7.32 -6.96
CA GLN A 69 -10.63 -6.74 -6.84
C GLN A 69 -11.70 -7.83 -6.66
N GLU A 70 -11.71 -8.86 -7.50
CA GLU A 70 -12.72 -9.92 -7.48
C GLU A 70 -12.66 -10.80 -6.22
N ASN A 71 -11.45 -11.11 -5.73
CA ASN A 71 -11.27 -12.07 -4.63
C ASN A 71 -11.10 -11.42 -3.25
N PHE A 72 -10.78 -10.12 -3.20
CA PHE A 72 -10.61 -9.38 -1.95
C PHE A 72 -11.51 -8.13 -1.92
N GLY A 73 -11.50 -7.30 -2.96
CA GLY A 73 -12.27 -6.05 -2.98
C GLY A 73 -13.79 -6.27 -2.88
N ASP A 74 -14.37 -6.93 -3.88
CA ASP A 74 -15.81 -7.15 -4.01
C ASP A 74 -16.41 -7.91 -2.80
N PRO A 75 -15.80 -8.99 -2.28
CA PRO A 75 -16.32 -9.69 -1.11
C PRO A 75 -16.33 -8.84 0.17
N ASN A 76 -15.49 -7.81 0.25
CA ASN A 76 -15.36 -6.95 1.43
C ASN A 76 -15.99 -5.56 1.23
N ASN A 77 -16.71 -5.32 0.14
CA ASN A 77 -17.26 -4.01 -0.23
C ASN A 77 -16.17 -2.91 -0.29
N ILE A 78 -15.00 -3.27 -0.85
CA ILE A 78 -13.83 -2.40 -1.02
C ILE A 78 -13.54 -2.23 -2.51
N LYS A 79 -13.39 -0.99 -2.96
CA LYS A 79 -12.82 -0.66 -4.26
C LYS A 79 -11.30 -0.52 -4.11
N VAL A 80 -10.54 -1.43 -4.68
CA VAL A 80 -9.08 -1.38 -4.68
C VAL A 80 -8.60 -0.58 -5.89
N THR A 81 -7.98 0.57 -5.63
CA THR A 81 -7.41 1.45 -6.65
C THR A 81 -5.89 1.36 -6.60
N PHE A 82 -5.28 0.90 -7.68
CA PHE A 82 -3.83 0.80 -7.77
C PHE A 82 -3.24 2.12 -8.29
N VAL A 83 -2.21 2.62 -7.62
CA VAL A 83 -1.57 3.91 -7.93
C VAL A 83 -0.16 3.63 -8.45
N PRO A 84 0.09 3.82 -9.77
CA PRO A 84 1.42 3.64 -10.35
C PRO A 84 2.44 4.62 -9.76
N CYS A 85 3.60 4.09 -9.35
CA CYS A 85 4.75 4.85 -8.88
C CYS A 85 5.98 4.51 -9.75
N PRO A 86 6.60 5.48 -10.44
CA PRO A 86 7.79 5.22 -11.23
C PRO A 86 8.93 4.67 -10.37
N ARG A 87 9.35 3.44 -10.63
CA ARG A 87 10.32 2.73 -9.78
C ARG A 87 11.66 3.45 -9.61
N SER A 88 12.09 4.21 -10.62
CA SER A 88 13.34 4.96 -10.58
C SER A 88 13.28 6.23 -9.72
N GLN A 89 12.07 6.68 -9.36
CA GLN A 89 11.82 7.92 -8.62
C GLN A 89 10.86 7.68 -7.45
N GLU A 90 10.80 6.44 -6.95
CA GLU A 90 9.77 6.06 -5.98
C GLU A 90 9.91 6.85 -4.67
N VAL A 91 11.09 6.91 -4.06
CA VAL A 91 11.32 7.71 -2.85
C VAL A 91 10.92 9.18 -3.04
N ASP A 92 11.29 9.80 -4.16
CA ASP A 92 10.91 11.19 -4.45
C ASP A 92 9.39 11.35 -4.59
N THR A 93 8.73 10.39 -5.24
CA THR A 93 7.28 10.36 -5.41
C THR A 93 6.57 10.17 -4.07
N LEU A 94 7.04 9.24 -3.23
CA LEU A 94 6.52 9.02 -1.88
C LEU A 94 6.66 10.29 -1.03
N ASN A 95 7.81 10.96 -1.08
CA ASN A 95 8.02 12.19 -0.33
C ASN A 95 7.05 13.30 -0.73
N VAL A 96 6.78 13.44 -2.03
CA VAL A 96 5.77 14.38 -2.52
C VAL A 96 4.38 13.98 -2.02
N TRP A 97 3.98 12.72 -2.18
CA TRP A 97 2.67 12.25 -1.76
C TRP A 97 2.43 12.37 -0.25
N MET A 98 3.44 12.06 0.56
CA MET A 98 3.37 12.23 2.01
C MET A 98 3.24 13.71 2.39
N ALA A 99 3.97 14.60 1.72
CA ALA A 99 3.90 16.03 1.97
C ALA A 99 2.58 16.67 1.52
N THR A 100 1.95 16.18 0.44
CA THR A 100 0.66 16.69 -0.03
C THR A 100 -0.54 16.05 0.65
N GLY A 101 -0.33 14.95 1.39
CA GLY A 101 -1.42 14.16 1.97
C GLY A 101 -2.16 13.29 0.95
N ASP A 102 -1.58 13.07 -0.24
CA ASP A 102 -2.17 12.25 -1.32
C ASP A 102 -1.58 10.83 -1.40
N ALA A 103 -0.77 10.43 -0.42
CA ALA A 103 -0.21 9.08 -0.34
C ALA A 103 -1.28 7.98 -0.43
N PRO A 104 -1.02 6.89 -1.16
CA PRO A 104 -1.82 5.69 -1.08
C PRO A 104 -1.92 5.16 0.36
N ASP A 105 -3.00 4.47 0.69
CA ASP A 105 -3.20 3.86 2.00
C ASP A 105 -2.14 2.77 2.30
N ILE A 106 -1.65 2.11 1.25
CA ILE A 106 -0.55 1.13 1.31
C ILE A 106 0.52 1.53 0.30
N CYS A 107 1.72 1.82 0.81
CA CYS A 107 2.92 2.09 0.00
C CYS A 107 3.91 0.93 0.11
N LEU A 108 4.66 0.67 -0.97
CA LEU A 108 5.66 -0.38 -1.05
C LEU A 108 7.03 0.22 -1.37
N THR A 109 7.90 0.23 -0.37
CA THR A 109 9.28 0.72 -0.54
C THR A 109 10.33 -0.34 -0.22
N TYR A 110 11.49 -0.20 -0.85
CA TYR A 110 12.71 -0.92 -0.49
C TYR A 110 13.63 -0.10 0.42
N ASP A 111 13.34 1.19 0.61
CA ASP A 111 14.21 2.08 1.39
C ASP A 111 13.77 2.19 2.85
N VAL A 112 14.49 1.46 3.71
CA VAL A 112 14.23 1.43 5.16
C VAL A 112 14.46 2.79 5.81
N ALA A 113 15.36 3.62 5.27
CA ALA A 113 15.62 4.96 5.80
C ALA A 113 14.40 5.88 5.61
N THR A 114 13.78 5.83 4.44
CA THR A 114 12.52 6.54 4.16
C THR A 114 11.40 6.12 5.11
N VAL A 115 11.20 4.81 5.33
CA VAL A 115 10.19 4.32 6.30
C VAL A 115 10.45 4.87 7.71
N TYR A 116 11.71 4.85 8.16
CA TYR A 116 12.06 5.38 9.48
C TYR A 116 11.76 6.87 9.60
N ASN A 117 12.03 7.67 8.57
CA ASN A 117 11.71 9.10 8.58
C ASN A 117 10.21 9.34 8.67
N TYR A 118 9.39 8.62 7.90
CA TYR A 118 7.93 8.73 8.00
C TYR A 118 7.39 8.32 9.37
N TYR A 119 7.97 7.29 10.01
CA TYR A 119 7.66 6.97 11.40
C TYR A 119 8.00 8.14 12.33
N LYS A 120 9.19 8.73 12.21
CA LYS A 120 9.65 9.86 13.04
C LYS A 120 8.78 11.11 12.89
N GLU A 121 8.24 11.32 11.70
CA GLU A 121 7.35 12.43 11.36
C GLU A 121 5.88 12.14 11.72
N GLY A 122 5.55 10.92 12.15
CA GLY A 122 4.19 10.51 12.49
C GLY A 122 3.30 10.27 11.27
N GLY A 123 3.89 10.07 10.09
CA GLY A 123 3.18 9.81 8.84
C GLY A 123 2.71 8.36 8.67
N LEU A 124 3.14 7.43 9.55
CA LEU A 124 2.74 6.03 9.49
C LEU A 124 1.72 5.68 10.57
N SER A 125 0.72 4.89 10.19
CA SER A 125 -0.23 4.29 11.12
C SER A 125 0.44 3.21 11.98
N ASP A 126 0.12 3.19 13.26
CA ASP A 126 0.48 2.07 14.15
C ASP A 126 -0.41 0.85 13.81
N LEU A 127 0.22 -0.23 13.37
CA LEU A 127 -0.45 -1.46 12.96
C LEU A 127 -0.50 -2.51 14.07
N THR A 128 0.05 -2.23 15.27
CA THR A 128 0.25 -3.23 16.33
C THR A 128 -1.04 -3.94 16.71
N ASP A 129 -2.09 -3.17 17.00
CA ASP A 129 -3.36 -3.73 17.47
C ASP A 129 -4.11 -4.46 16.35
N ALA A 130 -4.10 -3.88 15.14
CA ALA A 130 -4.70 -4.52 13.97
C ALA A 130 -3.98 -5.84 13.60
N LEU A 131 -2.64 -5.86 13.67
CA LEU A 131 -1.84 -7.06 13.43
C LEU A 131 -2.12 -8.15 14.48
N ASN A 132 -2.30 -7.77 15.75
CA ASN A 132 -2.64 -8.72 16.80
C ASN A 132 -4.07 -9.26 16.68
N GLN A 133 -5.02 -8.41 16.30
CA GLN A 133 -6.43 -8.78 16.20
C GLN A 133 -6.75 -9.57 14.93
N TYR A 134 -6.21 -9.15 13.78
CA TYR A 134 -6.58 -9.67 12.46
C TYR A 134 -5.46 -10.42 11.75
N GLY A 135 -4.21 -10.25 12.19
CA GLY A 135 -3.03 -10.69 11.46
C GLY A 135 -2.52 -12.09 11.79
N ALA A 136 -3.29 -12.97 12.43
CA ALA A 136 -2.79 -14.28 12.89
C ALA A 136 -2.10 -15.11 11.78
N GLN A 137 -2.73 -15.20 10.61
CA GLN A 137 -2.15 -15.90 9.44
C GLN A 137 -0.90 -15.19 8.91
N LEU A 138 -0.90 -13.85 8.90
CA LEU A 138 0.23 -13.05 8.47
C LEU A 138 1.43 -13.23 9.41
N LYS A 139 1.20 -13.21 10.73
CA LYS A 139 2.24 -13.48 11.75
C LYS A 139 2.80 -14.89 11.60
N GLN A 140 1.95 -15.89 11.39
CA GLN A 140 2.39 -17.26 11.15
C GLN A 140 3.27 -17.37 9.88
N TYR A 141 2.90 -16.67 8.80
CA TYR A 141 3.63 -16.73 7.53
C TYR A 141 5.00 -16.02 7.58
N LEU A 142 5.04 -14.82 8.16
CA LEU A 142 6.23 -13.99 8.23
C LEU A 142 7.19 -14.42 9.34
N GLY A 143 6.65 -14.86 10.49
CA GLY A 143 7.42 -15.15 11.69
C GLY A 143 7.91 -13.89 12.41
N ASP A 144 8.27 -14.05 13.69
CA ASP A 144 8.63 -12.93 14.56
C ASP A 144 9.93 -12.25 14.11
N ASP A 145 10.92 -13.02 13.64
CA ASP A 145 12.20 -12.50 13.16
C ASP A 145 12.00 -11.49 12.01
N LEU A 146 11.14 -11.81 11.04
CA LEU A 146 10.90 -10.94 9.89
C LEU A 146 10.05 -9.73 10.28
N LEU A 147 9.04 -9.94 11.12
CA LEU A 147 8.20 -8.85 11.64
C LEU A 147 9.01 -7.84 12.48
N SER A 148 10.05 -8.30 13.19
CA SER A 148 10.88 -7.45 14.04
C SER A 148 11.54 -6.28 13.29
N TYR A 149 11.83 -6.44 12.00
CA TYR A 149 12.41 -5.39 11.15
C TYR A 149 11.45 -4.22 10.88
N GLY A 150 10.15 -4.40 11.12
CA GLY A 150 9.13 -3.36 11.00
C GLY A 150 8.73 -2.71 12.34
N LEU A 151 9.44 -3.03 13.42
CA LEU A 151 9.19 -2.45 14.75
C LEU A 151 9.95 -1.13 14.91
N TYR A 152 9.21 -0.08 15.28
CA TYR A 152 9.75 1.22 15.64
C TYR A 152 9.14 1.67 16.96
N GLY A 153 9.99 2.01 17.94
CA GLY A 153 9.53 2.32 19.30
C GLY A 153 8.78 1.17 19.99
N GLY A 154 9.07 -0.08 19.61
CA GLY A 154 8.41 -1.28 20.16
C GLY A 154 7.01 -1.56 19.61
N ARG A 155 6.56 -0.79 18.61
CA ARG A 155 5.26 -0.95 17.92
C ARG A 155 5.48 -1.23 16.43
N GLN A 156 4.53 -1.91 15.79
CA GLN A 156 4.61 -2.29 14.39
C GLN A 156 4.12 -1.14 13.50
N TYR A 157 5.00 -0.60 12.65
CA TYR A 157 4.62 0.43 11.67
C TYR A 157 4.83 0.01 10.21
N ALA A 158 5.58 -1.06 9.97
CA ALA A 158 5.81 -1.58 8.62
C ALA A 158 5.66 -3.11 8.60
N ILE A 159 5.12 -3.66 7.50
CA ILE A 159 5.05 -5.10 7.29
C ILE A 159 6.11 -5.50 6.27
N ILE A 160 7.05 -6.35 6.69
CA ILE A 160 8.20 -6.72 5.87
C ILE A 160 7.84 -7.92 4.99
N ALA A 161 8.06 -7.77 3.68
CA ALA A 161 7.79 -8.82 2.72
C ALA A 161 8.80 -9.97 2.83
N LYS A 162 8.30 -11.21 2.88
CA LYS A 162 9.13 -12.41 2.86
C LYS A 162 9.64 -12.68 1.45
N ARG A 163 10.96 -12.81 1.28
CA ARG A 163 11.55 -13.29 0.03
C ARG A 163 11.67 -14.80 0.03
N VAL A 164 10.99 -15.45 -0.91
CA VAL A 164 11.02 -16.92 -1.06
C VAL A 164 12.34 -17.39 -1.71
N ILE A 165 12.93 -16.56 -2.57
CA ILE A 165 14.24 -16.81 -3.18
C ILE A 165 15.26 -15.91 -2.48
N GLN A 166 16.21 -16.52 -1.78
CA GLN A 166 17.31 -15.82 -1.10
C GLN A 166 18.53 -15.61 -2.01
N ALA A 167 18.63 -16.34 -3.12
CA ALA A 167 19.68 -16.13 -4.11
C ALA A 167 19.56 -14.70 -4.69
N ASN A 168 20.59 -13.89 -4.45
CA ASN A 168 20.65 -12.49 -4.87
C ASN A 168 21.31 -12.31 -6.24
N THR A 169 22.02 -13.33 -6.74
CA THR A 169 22.79 -13.28 -7.98
C THR A 169 22.70 -14.61 -8.69
N GLY A 170 22.49 -14.56 -10.01
CA GLY A 170 22.60 -15.69 -10.92
C GLY A 170 23.47 -15.28 -12.10
N THR A 171 24.46 -16.10 -12.43
CA THR A 171 25.30 -15.88 -13.60
C THR A 171 24.68 -16.60 -14.80
N PHE A 172 24.46 -15.87 -15.88
CA PHE A 172 23.97 -16.41 -17.14
C PHE A 172 25.04 -16.23 -18.22
N ILE A 173 25.19 -17.23 -19.09
CA ILE A 173 26.11 -17.17 -20.23
C ILE A 173 25.38 -17.53 -21.53
N ARG A 174 25.74 -16.86 -22.63
CA ARG A 174 25.16 -17.08 -23.96
C ARG A 174 25.62 -18.41 -24.54
N LYS A 175 24.80 -19.45 -24.35
CA LYS A 175 25.08 -20.81 -24.84
C LYS A 175 25.30 -20.86 -26.35
N ASP A 176 24.54 -20.10 -27.11
CA ASP A 176 24.68 -20.02 -28.57
C ASP A 176 26.04 -19.43 -29.01
N TRP A 177 26.64 -18.55 -28.21
CA TRP A 177 27.99 -18.03 -28.47
C TRP A 177 29.06 -19.06 -28.13
N LEU A 178 28.87 -19.82 -27.05
CA LEU A 178 29.74 -20.96 -26.73
C LEU A 178 29.76 -21.97 -27.87
N GLU A 179 28.57 -22.36 -28.36
CA GLU A 179 28.41 -23.30 -29.47
C GLU A 179 29.05 -22.77 -30.76
N LYS A 180 28.84 -21.49 -31.09
CA LYS A 180 29.44 -20.86 -32.29
C LYS A 180 30.97 -20.83 -32.24
N LEU A 181 31.55 -20.70 -31.06
CA LEU A 181 33.01 -20.63 -30.85
C LEU A 181 33.64 -21.98 -30.46
N GLY A 182 32.83 -23.04 -30.33
CA GLY A 182 33.29 -24.36 -29.88
C GLY A 182 33.82 -24.37 -28.44
N LEU A 183 33.33 -23.46 -27.58
CA LEU A 183 33.76 -23.35 -26.19
C LEU A 183 32.88 -24.23 -25.27
N PRO A 184 33.45 -24.91 -24.26
CA PRO A 184 32.66 -25.59 -23.24
C PRO A 184 31.96 -24.58 -22.31
N ILE A 185 31.01 -25.07 -21.50
CA ILE A 185 30.48 -24.28 -20.38
C ILE A 185 31.61 -24.15 -19.34
N PRO A 186 31.95 -22.93 -18.89
CA PRO A 186 33.05 -22.74 -17.93
C PRO A 186 32.63 -23.16 -16.52
N ASP A 187 33.47 -23.95 -15.85
CA ASP A 187 33.26 -24.44 -14.49
C ASP A 187 34.11 -23.68 -13.45
N THR A 188 35.17 -22.98 -13.90
CA THR A 188 36.05 -22.17 -13.04
C THR A 188 36.07 -20.69 -13.44
N THR A 189 36.51 -19.83 -12.51
CA THR A 189 36.66 -18.39 -12.77
C THR A 189 37.64 -18.10 -13.91
N ASP A 190 38.73 -18.88 -14.02
CA ASP A 190 39.71 -18.72 -15.08
C ASP A 190 39.13 -19.11 -16.45
N GLU A 191 38.39 -20.22 -16.53
CA GLU A 191 37.67 -20.63 -17.74
C GLU A 191 36.60 -19.61 -18.14
N PHE A 192 35.88 -19.06 -17.16
CA PHE A 192 34.91 -18.00 -17.39
C PHE A 192 35.60 -16.75 -17.96
N TYR A 193 36.76 -16.35 -17.41
CA TYR A 193 37.56 -15.25 -17.94
C TYR A 193 38.02 -15.48 -19.38
N GLN A 194 38.57 -16.67 -19.70
CA GLN A 194 38.99 -16.98 -21.06
C GLN A 194 37.81 -17.01 -22.04
N THR A 195 36.67 -17.52 -21.60
CA THR A 195 35.42 -17.53 -22.39
C THR A 195 34.96 -16.11 -22.71
N LEU A 196 34.94 -15.21 -21.72
CA LEU A 196 34.60 -13.81 -21.93
C LEU A 196 35.61 -13.09 -22.84
N LYS A 197 36.90 -13.45 -22.74
CA LYS A 197 37.94 -12.93 -23.63
C LYS A 197 37.71 -13.37 -25.09
N ALA A 198 37.32 -14.63 -25.31
CA ALA A 198 36.98 -15.12 -26.63
C ALA A 198 35.74 -14.41 -27.21
N PHE A 199 34.70 -14.19 -26.39
CA PHE A 199 33.50 -13.42 -26.79
C PHE A 199 33.82 -11.99 -27.21
N LYS A 200 34.80 -11.35 -26.57
CA LYS A 200 35.23 -9.99 -26.92
C LYS A 200 35.95 -9.93 -28.29
N LEU A 201 36.59 -11.01 -28.69
CA LEU A 201 37.45 -11.08 -29.88
C LEU A 201 36.72 -11.63 -31.12
N SER A 202 35.48 -12.11 -30.96
CA SER A 202 34.61 -12.63 -32.03
C SER A 202 33.64 -11.57 -32.56
#